data_AF-A0A8C0JAA8-F1
#
_entry.id   AF-A0A8C0JAA8-F1
#
_cell.length_a   1.000
_cell.length_b   1.000
_cell.length_c   1.000
_cell.angle_alpha   90.00
_cell.angle_beta   90.00
_cell.angle_gamma   90.00
#
_symmetry.space_group_name_H-M   'P 1'
#
loop_
_entity.id
_entity.type
_entity.pdbx_description
1 polymer ?
#
loop_
_entity_poly.entity_id
_entity_poly.type
_entity_poly.pdbx_seq_one_letter_code
_entity_poly.pdbx_strand_id
1 'polypeptide(L)'
;MPHRTALYHKVPPTCWPIVYSPDYNITFMGLEKLHPFDAGKWGKVINFLKEEKLIADDLIVQAREATEEDLLVVHTRRYLNKLKFLFERVEGVSKATIIDLDAHQGNGHERDFMDDHRVYIMDVYNRYIYPGDGFAKRAIKRKVELDWGTEDTEYLQKVQTHVEGALNESRPDIIIYNAGTDILDGDPLGGLAISPQGIVKRDEAVFMAARNHRIPILMVTSGGYQKRTARIIADSILNLHNLRLIDKELATSEAKNPKPPGLPSHCCVLERFILHEIL
;
A
#
# COMPACT_ATOMS: atom_id res chain seq x y z
N MET A 1 7.34 -22.43 -21.19
CA MET A 1 6.67 -21.41 -22.04
C MET A 1 6.40 -20.18 -21.19
N PRO A 2 6.41 -18.96 -21.73
CA PRO A 2 5.94 -17.78 -20.99
C PRO A 2 4.45 -17.95 -20.64
N HIS A 3 4.12 -17.72 -19.37
CA HIS A 3 2.75 -17.86 -18.84
C HIS A 3 1.89 -16.72 -19.39
N ARG A 4 0.76 -17.02 -20.05
CA ARG A 4 -0.20 -16.00 -20.52
C ARG A 4 -1.13 -15.57 -19.37
N THR A 5 -0.61 -14.83 -18.40
CA THR A 5 -1.41 -14.31 -17.28
C THR A 5 -2.25 -13.10 -17.70
N ALA A 6 -3.53 -13.06 -17.34
CA ALA A 6 -4.42 -11.91 -17.59
C ALA A 6 -4.35 -10.80 -16.51
N LEU A 7 -3.47 -10.95 -15.52
CA LEU A 7 -3.18 -10.00 -14.42
C LEU A 7 -3.07 -8.54 -14.90
N TYR A 8 -2.28 -8.33 -15.95
CA TYR A 8 -1.97 -6.98 -16.45
C TYR A 8 -3.04 -6.50 -17.43
N HIS A 9 -3.95 -5.67 -16.93
CA HIS A 9 -4.87 -4.89 -17.76
C HIS A 9 -4.45 -3.41 -17.78
N LYS A 10 -4.54 -2.80 -18.96
CA LYS A 10 -4.36 -1.36 -19.13
C LYS A 10 -5.53 -0.64 -18.48
N VAL A 11 -5.25 0.22 -17.50
CA VAL A 11 -6.25 1.11 -16.91
C VAL A 11 -6.66 2.15 -17.97
N PRO A 12 -7.96 2.38 -18.20
CA PRO A 12 -8.41 3.45 -19.09
C PRO A 12 -7.91 4.81 -18.58
N PRO A 13 -7.37 5.69 -19.44
CA PRO A 13 -6.96 7.05 -19.03
C PRO A 13 -8.09 7.92 -18.44
N THR A 14 -9.34 7.47 -18.58
CA THR A 14 -10.53 8.10 -18.02
C THR A 14 -10.80 7.72 -16.57
N CYS A 15 -10.18 6.66 -16.04
CA CYS A 15 -10.36 6.20 -14.67
C CYS A 15 -9.32 6.83 -13.74
N TRP A 16 -9.70 7.06 -12.47
CA TRP A 16 -8.74 7.21 -11.39
C TRP A 16 -7.96 5.91 -11.21
N PRO A 17 -6.70 5.95 -10.75
CA PRO A 17 -5.93 4.75 -10.42
C PRO A 17 -6.39 4.10 -9.09
N ILE A 18 -7.68 4.22 -8.72
CA ILE A 18 -8.25 3.59 -7.53
C ILE A 18 -8.89 2.26 -7.96
N VAL A 19 -8.48 1.17 -7.31
CA VAL A 19 -8.93 -0.20 -7.57
C VAL A 19 -9.83 -0.69 -6.43
N TYR A 20 -11.04 -1.13 -6.77
CA TYR A 20 -12.05 -1.58 -5.81
C TYR A 20 -13.05 -2.53 -6.46
N SER A 21 -13.64 -3.45 -5.69
CA SER A 21 -14.88 -4.15 -6.03
C SER A 21 -15.90 -4.02 -4.88
N PRO A 22 -17.20 -3.85 -5.17
CA PRO A 22 -18.26 -4.01 -4.18
C PRO A 22 -18.21 -5.35 -3.41
N ASP A 23 -17.67 -6.40 -4.01
CA ASP A 23 -17.57 -7.75 -3.42
C ASP A 23 -16.63 -7.81 -2.20
N TYR A 24 -15.77 -6.80 -2.03
CA TYR A 24 -14.93 -6.67 -0.82
C TYR A 24 -15.75 -6.42 0.45
N ASN A 25 -17.01 -5.96 0.33
CA ASN A 25 -17.91 -5.73 1.47
C ASN A 25 -18.60 -7.03 1.89
N ILE A 26 -17.81 -7.96 2.43
CA ILE A 26 -18.32 -9.24 2.93
C ILE A 26 -19.30 -8.98 4.09
N THR A 27 -20.50 -9.56 4.03
CA THR A 27 -21.49 -9.51 5.11
C THR A 27 -21.92 -10.93 5.48
N PHE A 28 -22.13 -11.18 6.77
CA PHE A 28 -22.52 -12.49 7.29
C PHE A 28 -23.76 -12.35 8.17
N MET A 29 -24.84 -11.84 7.55
CA MET A 29 -26.16 -11.63 8.16
C MET A 29 -26.16 -10.78 9.45
N GLY A 30 -25.16 -9.90 9.63
CA GLY A 30 -25.01 -9.04 10.82
C GLY A 30 -23.94 -9.51 11.81
N LEU A 31 -23.44 -10.75 11.68
CA LEU A 31 -22.40 -11.30 12.56
C LEU A 31 -21.03 -10.65 12.33
N GLU A 32 -20.79 -10.07 11.15
CA GLU A 32 -19.59 -9.28 10.86
C GLU A 32 -19.39 -8.11 11.84
N LYS A 33 -20.48 -7.61 12.45
CA LYS A 33 -20.46 -6.52 13.43
C LYS A 33 -19.90 -6.91 14.81
N LEU A 34 -19.70 -8.22 15.04
CA LEU A 34 -19.08 -8.75 16.26
C LEU A 34 -17.56 -8.97 16.10
N HIS A 35 -17.05 -8.83 14.87
CA HIS A 35 -15.64 -9.00 14.55
C HIS A 35 -14.95 -7.62 14.48
N PRO A 36 -13.69 -7.46 14.94
CA PRO A 36 -13.00 -6.17 14.88
C PRO A 36 -12.73 -5.70 13.45
N PHE A 37 -12.52 -6.62 12.50
CA PHE A 37 -12.40 -6.29 11.08
C PHE A 37 -13.76 -5.97 10.45
N ASP A 38 -13.98 -4.69 10.15
CA ASP A 38 -15.11 -4.17 9.38
C ASP A 38 -14.88 -4.39 7.88
N ALA A 39 -15.36 -5.50 7.32
CA ALA A 39 -15.27 -5.78 5.88
C ALA A 39 -15.97 -4.70 5.01
N GLY A 40 -16.93 -3.96 5.57
CA GLY A 40 -17.57 -2.82 4.92
C GLY A 40 -16.74 -1.53 4.90
N LYS A 41 -15.51 -1.55 5.47
CA LYS A 41 -14.59 -0.39 5.55
C LYS A 41 -14.32 0.21 4.18
N TRP A 42 -14.03 -0.61 3.18
CA TRP A 42 -13.64 -0.15 1.84
C TRP A 42 -14.79 0.47 1.04
N GLY A 43 -16.00 -0.09 1.13
CA GLY A 43 -17.19 0.53 0.53
C GLY A 43 -17.55 1.88 1.17
N LYS A 44 -17.30 2.05 2.47
CA LYS A 44 -17.46 3.34 3.15
C LYS A 44 -16.45 4.38 2.63
N VAL A 45 -15.18 4.01 2.44
CA VAL A 45 -14.17 4.88 1.80
C VAL A 45 -14.65 5.36 0.43
N ILE A 46 -15.07 4.43 -0.43
CA ILE A 46 -15.56 4.75 -1.78
C ILE A 46 -16.79 5.66 -1.74
N ASN A 47 -17.73 5.44 -0.81
CA ASN A 47 -18.90 6.30 -0.67
C ASN A 47 -18.52 7.73 -0.23
N PHE A 48 -17.62 7.91 0.73
CA PHE A 48 -17.13 9.25 1.09
C PHE A 48 -16.45 9.96 -0.09
N LEU A 49 -15.62 9.25 -0.88
CA LEU A 49 -14.98 9.85 -2.06
C LEU A 49 -15.97 10.22 -3.17
N LYS A 50 -17.13 9.55 -3.26
CA LYS A 50 -18.24 9.92 -4.15
C LYS A 50 -19.03 11.12 -3.62
N GLU A 51 -19.30 11.17 -2.31
CA GLU A 51 -19.99 12.29 -1.64
C GLU A 51 -19.21 13.60 -1.83
N GLU A 52 -17.88 13.54 -1.68
CA GLU A 52 -16.93 14.63 -1.91
C GLU A 52 -16.63 14.87 -3.41
N LYS A 53 -17.28 14.13 -4.31
CA LYS A 53 -17.24 14.26 -5.78
C LYS A 53 -15.86 14.06 -6.42
N LEU A 54 -14.94 13.37 -5.74
CA LEU A 54 -13.64 13.00 -6.31
C LEU A 54 -13.81 11.93 -7.40
N ILE A 55 -14.64 10.93 -7.13
CA ILE A 55 -14.83 9.74 -7.98
C ILE A 55 -16.31 9.48 -8.28
N ALA A 56 -16.55 8.75 -9.37
CA ALA A 56 -17.84 8.17 -9.74
C ALA A 56 -17.61 6.72 -10.21
N ASP A 57 -18.67 5.90 -10.30
CA ASP A 57 -18.55 4.46 -10.57
C ASP A 57 -17.88 4.12 -11.92
N ASP A 58 -18.09 4.95 -12.94
CA ASP A 58 -17.45 4.87 -14.26
C ASP A 58 -15.96 5.29 -14.26
N LEU A 59 -15.51 5.91 -13.17
CA LEU A 59 -14.14 6.39 -12.98
C LEU A 59 -13.29 5.47 -12.09
N ILE A 60 -13.85 4.38 -11.55
CA ILE A 60 -13.12 3.42 -10.69
C ILE A 60 -12.62 2.24 -11.53
N VAL A 61 -11.40 1.76 -11.26
CA VAL A 61 -10.91 0.50 -11.82
C VAL A 61 -11.55 -0.65 -11.06
N GLN A 62 -12.50 -1.33 -11.70
CA GLN A 62 -13.09 -2.55 -11.12
C GLN A 62 -12.00 -3.61 -10.92
N ALA A 63 -11.89 -4.10 -9.69
CA ALA A 63 -10.98 -5.19 -9.37
C ALA A 63 -11.37 -6.47 -10.13
N ARG A 64 -10.38 -7.34 -10.37
CA ARG A 64 -10.59 -8.69 -10.89
C ARG A 64 -10.11 -9.66 -9.83
N GLU A 65 -10.89 -10.70 -9.58
CA GLU A 65 -10.48 -11.80 -8.69
C GLU A 65 -9.18 -12.43 -9.20
N ALA A 66 -8.25 -12.69 -8.28
CA ALA A 66 -7.00 -13.37 -8.59
C ALA A 66 -7.30 -14.85 -8.87
N THR A 67 -6.92 -15.35 -10.05
CA THR A 67 -7.12 -16.76 -10.39
C THR A 67 -6.17 -17.66 -9.60
N GLU A 68 -6.41 -18.98 -9.56
CA GLU A 68 -5.45 -19.89 -8.92
C GLU A 68 -4.04 -19.76 -9.54
N GLU A 69 -3.91 -19.49 -10.84
CA GLU A 69 -2.60 -19.23 -11.49
C GLU A 69 -1.88 -17.99 -10.93
N ASP A 70 -2.66 -17.00 -10.49
CA ASP A 70 -2.21 -15.73 -9.91
C ASP A 70 -1.92 -15.86 -8.41
N LEU A 71 -2.69 -16.70 -7.69
CA LEU A 71 -2.43 -17.04 -6.28
C LEU A 71 -1.23 -18.00 -6.13
N LEU A 72 -0.98 -18.88 -7.12
CA LEU A 72 0.22 -19.73 -7.20
C LEU A 72 1.51 -18.93 -7.46
N VAL A 73 1.70 -17.76 -6.83
CA VAL A 73 2.78 -16.78 -7.08
C VAL A 73 3.78 -16.53 -5.92
N VAL A 74 3.62 -17.03 -4.68
CA VAL A 74 4.56 -16.81 -3.49
C VAL A 74 5.12 -18.03 -2.66
N HIS A 75 4.44 -18.68 -1.68
CA HIS A 75 4.96 -19.76 -0.78
C HIS A 75 4.42 -21.26 -0.91
N THR A 76 5.30 -22.27 -0.74
CA THR A 76 5.24 -23.76 -1.09
C THR A 76 5.35 -24.06 -2.60
N ARG A 77 6.02 -25.14 -3.10
CA ARG A 77 6.49 -25.28 -4.53
C ARG A 77 5.44 -25.00 -5.65
N ARG A 78 4.15 -25.08 -5.31
CA ARG A 78 3.00 -24.49 -5.99
C ARG A 78 3.21 -22.99 -6.32
N TYR A 79 3.47 -22.22 -5.28
CA TYR A 79 3.83 -20.82 -5.32
C TYR A 79 5.39 -20.57 -5.35
N LEU A 80 6.18 -21.18 -4.43
CA LEU A 80 7.64 -20.99 -4.08
C LEU A 80 8.65 -20.92 -5.22
N ASN A 81 8.24 -21.16 -6.46
CA ASN A 81 9.10 -20.92 -7.62
C ASN A 81 9.16 -19.43 -8.01
N LYS A 82 8.50 -18.55 -7.26
CA LYS A 82 8.34 -17.13 -7.57
C LYS A 82 8.44 -16.27 -6.29
N LEU A 83 9.52 -15.51 -6.17
CA LEU A 83 9.43 -14.04 -6.04
C LEU A 83 10.19 -13.34 -7.18
N LYS A 84 10.33 -14.07 -8.28
CA LYS A 84 10.81 -13.60 -9.57
C LYS A 84 9.83 -12.64 -10.28
N PHE A 85 8.57 -12.58 -9.84
CA PHE A 85 7.44 -12.08 -10.61
C PHE A 85 7.56 -10.61 -11.05
N LEU A 86 7.82 -9.69 -10.11
CA LEU A 86 7.91 -8.26 -10.41
C LEU A 86 9.04 -7.97 -11.42
N PHE A 87 10.16 -8.68 -11.26
CA PHE A 87 11.42 -8.43 -11.96
C PHE A 87 11.62 -9.23 -13.26
N GLU A 88 10.82 -10.28 -13.49
CA GLU A 88 10.87 -11.09 -14.72
C GLU A 88 9.75 -10.75 -15.72
N ARG A 89 8.74 -9.97 -15.32
CA ARG A 89 7.55 -9.72 -16.17
C ARG A 89 7.08 -8.28 -16.27
N VAL A 90 7.49 -7.39 -15.37
CA VAL A 90 7.37 -5.95 -15.60
C VAL A 90 8.71 -5.49 -16.16
N GLU A 91 8.79 -5.30 -17.49
CA GLU A 91 9.98 -4.73 -18.11
C GLU A 91 10.29 -3.37 -17.45
N GLY A 92 11.52 -3.21 -16.97
CA GLY A 92 11.99 -1.98 -16.33
C GLY A 92 11.82 -1.91 -14.82
N VAL A 93 11.28 -2.93 -14.15
CA VAL A 93 11.36 -3.06 -12.68
C VAL A 93 12.41 -4.12 -12.34
N SER A 94 13.37 -3.74 -11.50
CA SER A 94 14.53 -4.54 -11.08
C SER A 94 14.71 -4.61 -9.56
N LYS A 95 14.19 -3.59 -8.85
CA LYS A 95 14.17 -3.50 -7.38
C LYS A 95 12.89 -2.83 -6.87
N ALA A 96 12.37 -3.29 -5.73
CA ALA A 96 11.20 -2.73 -5.07
C ALA A 96 11.51 -2.36 -3.61
N THR A 97 10.73 -1.45 -3.05
CA THR A 97 10.72 -1.18 -1.60
C THR A 97 9.32 -1.33 -1.05
N ILE A 98 9.18 -2.17 -0.02
CA ILE A 98 8.00 -2.21 0.83
C ILE A 98 8.22 -1.21 1.96
N ILE A 99 7.27 -0.30 2.14
CA ILE A 99 7.16 0.58 3.29
C ILE A 99 5.89 0.13 4.02
N ASP A 100 6.05 -0.53 5.16
CA ASP A 100 4.92 -0.88 6.02
C ASP A 100 4.82 0.08 7.20
N LEU A 101 3.65 0.71 7.33
CA LEU A 101 3.28 1.64 8.40
C LEU A 101 1.96 1.22 9.10
N ASP A 102 1.57 -0.05 8.99
CA ASP A 102 0.60 -0.72 9.87
C ASP A 102 1.14 -0.79 11.32
N ALA A 103 0.27 -0.90 12.31
CA ALA A 103 0.72 -1.02 13.71
C ALA A 103 1.42 -2.35 13.98
N HIS A 104 1.11 -3.40 13.21
CA HIS A 104 1.65 -4.75 13.35
C HIS A 104 2.84 -4.98 12.41
N GLN A 105 3.81 -5.78 12.84
CA GLN A 105 4.93 -6.21 12.00
C GLN A 105 4.43 -7.05 10.81
N GLY A 106 4.88 -6.74 9.60
CA GLY A 106 4.47 -7.37 8.34
C GLY A 106 5.05 -8.77 8.08
N ASN A 107 4.98 -9.67 9.07
CA ASN A 107 5.75 -10.92 9.10
C ASN A 107 5.49 -11.89 7.93
N GLY A 108 4.35 -11.80 7.24
CA GLY A 108 4.07 -12.55 6.01
C GLY A 108 5.05 -12.20 4.88
N HIS A 109 5.04 -10.94 4.43
CA HIS A 109 5.90 -10.51 3.33
C HIS A 109 7.39 -10.51 3.73
N GLU A 110 7.72 -10.26 5.00
CA GLU A 110 9.08 -10.47 5.52
C GLU A 110 9.58 -11.90 5.32
N ARG A 111 8.75 -12.91 5.60
CA ARG A 111 9.11 -14.32 5.41
C ARG A 111 9.27 -14.68 3.94
N ASP A 112 8.39 -14.16 3.11
CA ASP A 112 8.41 -14.39 1.66
C ASP A 112 9.70 -13.80 1.03
N PHE A 113 10.06 -12.56 1.37
CA PHE A 113 11.21 -11.86 0.77
C PHE A 113 12.53 -11.97 1.55
N MET A 114 12.61 -12.81 2.60
CA MET A 114 13.77 -12.98 3.51
C MET A 114 15.13 -12.99 2.80
N ASP A 115 15.24 -13.79 1.73
CA ASP A 115 16.47 -14.05 0.99
C ASP A 115 16.52 -13.32 -0.39
N ASP A 116 15.57 -12.43 -0.69
CA ASP A 116 15.49 -11.72 -1.97
C ASP A 116 16.00 -10.28 -1.89
N HIS A 117 17.26 -10.07 -2.24
CA HIS A 117 17.90 -8.75 -2.23
C HIS A 117 17.30 -7.71 -3.21
N ARG A 118 16.36 -8.11 -4.08
CA ARG A 118 15.62 -7.19 -4.96
C ARG A 118 14.44 -6.51 -4.24
N VAL A 119 14.08 -6.96 -3.04
CA VAL A 119 13.10 -6.29 -2.19
C VAL A 119 13.78 -5.73 -0.94
N TYR A 120 13.62 -4.43 -0.74
CA TYR A 120 14.01 -3.75 0.49
C TYR A 120 12.75 -3.59 1.35
N ILE A 121 12.80 -3.97 2.62
CA ILE A 121 11.68 -3.83 3.55
C ILE A 121 12.03 -2.78 4.60
N MET A 122 11.19 -1.75 4.69
CA MET A 122 11.07 -0.87 5.83
C MET A 122 9.77 -1.19 6.56
N ASP A 123 9.82 -1.35 7.88
CA ASP A 123 8.65 -1.65 8.70
C ASP A 123 8.70 -0.79 9.99
N VAL A 124 7.55 -0.17 10.34
CA VAL A 124 7.39 0.83 11.41
C VAL A 124 6.19 0.47 12.30
N TYR A 125 6.41 -0.42 13.27
CA TYR A 125 5.36 -1.08 14.03
C TYR A 125 5.53 -0.96 15.55
N ASN A 126 4.45 -1.23 16.28
CA ASN A 126 4.46 -1.36 17.74
C ASN A 126 5.11 -2.69 18.12
N ARG A 127 6.27 -2.65 18.80
CA ARG A 127 7.07 -3.86 19.07
C ARG A 127 6.47 -4.84 20.08
N TYR A 128 5.39 -4.46 20.76
CA TYR A 128 4.81 -5.21 21.88
C TYR A 128 3.53 -5.99 21.50
N ILE A 129 3.01 -5.83 20.27
CA ILE A 129 1.81 -6.51 19.80
C ILE A 129 2.14 -7.67 18.86
N TYR A 130 1.10 -8.35 18.36
CA TYR A 130 1.22 -9.44 17.39
C TYR A 130 2.08 -9.00 16.18
N PRO A 131 2.94 -9.86 15.60
CA PRO A 131 3.11 -11.30 15.81
C PRO A 131 4.28 -11.70 16.73
N GLY A 132 5.18 -10.77 17.08
CA GLY A 132 6.42 -11.09 17.80
C GLY A 132 7.41 -11.96 17.02
N ASP A 133 7.34 -11.97 15.69
CA ASP A 133 8.06 -12.93 14.83
C ASP A 133 9.52 -12.53 14.59
N GLY A 134 10.38 -12.80 15.58
CA GLY A 134 11.81 -12.47 15.53
C GLY A 134 12.61 -13.14 14.41
N PHE A 135 12.10 -14.21 13.77
CA PHE A 135 12.75 -14.79 12.60
C PHE A 135 12.49 -13.93 11.35
N ALA A 136 11.23 -13.53 11.16
CA ALA A 136 10.78 -12.70 10.05
C ALA A 136 11.47 -11.31 10.08
N LYS A 137 11.63 -10.71 11.28
CA LYS A 137 12.33 -9.42 11.49
C LYS A 137 13.73 -9.29 10.86
N ARG A 138 14.40 -10.40 10.52
CA ARG A 138 15.72 -10.41 9.85
C ARG A 138 15.64 -9.96 8.38
N ALA A 139 14.46 -10.03 7.76
CA ALA A 139 14.22 -9.54 6.40
C ALA A 139 14.23 -8.01 6.35
N ILE A 140 13.71 -7.35 7.39
CA ILE A 140 13.61 -5.89 7.49
C ILE A 140 15.00 -5.25 7.37
N LYS A 141 15.19 -4.42 6.36
CA LYS A 141 16.44 -3.66 6.14
C LYS A 141 16.42 -2.35 6.92
N ARG A 142 15.23 -1.77 7.14
CA ARG A 142 15.02 -0.60 7.99
C ARG A 142 13.89 -0.83 8.98
N LYS A 143 14.24 -1.41 10.12
CA LYS A 143 13.31 -1.68 11.23
C LYS A 143 13.19 -0.44 12.12
N VAL A 144 11.97 0.01 12.36
CA VAL A 144 11.65 1.08 13.31
C VAL A 144 10.65 0.54 14.32
N GLU A 145 11.11 0.26 15.53
CA GLU A 145 10.25 -0.23 16.61
C GLU A 145 9.69 0.95 17.41
N LEU A 146 8.37 1.01 17.54
CA LEU A 146 7.63 2.02 18.30
C LEU A 146 7.27 1.53 19.71
N ASP A 147 6.94 2.47 20.59
CA ASP A 147 6.44 2.21 21.94
C ASP A 147 4.92 2.43 22.04
N TRP A 148 4.28 1.80 23.03
CA TRP A 148 2.87 2.05 23.36
C TRP A 148 2.59 3.55 23.52
N GLY A 149 1.51 4.02 22.90
CA GLY A 149 1.13 5.44 22.99
C GLY A 149 2.10 6.41 22.32
N THR A 150 2.94 5.97 21.37
CA THR A 150 3.69 6.90 20.51
C THR A 150 2.72 7.90 19.87
N GLU A 151 2.98 9.19 19.97
CA GLU A 151 2.12 10.27 19.45
C GLU A 151 2.63 10.84 18.10
N ASP A 152 1.79 11.66 17.45
CA ASP A 152 2.02 12.30 16.14
C ASP A 152 3.45 12.82 15.91
N THR A 153 4.02 13.56 16.87
CA THR A 153 5.31 14.26 16.67
C THR A 153 6.46 13.26 16.51
N GLU A 154 6.55 12.28 17.40
CA GLU A 154 7.58 11.24 17.34
C GLU A 154 7.35 10.32 16.13
N TYR A 155 6.09 9.92 15.92
CA TYR A 155 5.71 9.04 14.81
C TYR A 155 6.07 9.64 13.45
N LEU A 156 5.63 10.87 13.17
CA LEU A 156 5.88 11.54 11.89
C LEU A 156 7.37 11.83 11.68
N GLN A 157 8.12 12.20 12.73
CA GLN A 157 9.57 12.40 12.63
C GLN A 157 10.28 11.09 12.25
N LYS A 158 9.90 9.97 12.88
CA LYS A 158 10.43 8.64 12.54
C LYS A 158 10.06 8.25 11.10
N VAL A 159 8.79 8.35 10.71
CA VAL A 159 8.35 8.03 9.34
C VAL A 159 9.13 8.83 8.31
N GLN A 160 9.18 10.17 8.41
CA GLN A 160 9.89 11.02 7.44
C GLN A 160 11.38 10.65 7.34
N THR A 161 12.06 10.53 8.48
CA THR A 161 13.49 10.18 8.53
C THR A 161 13.78 8.81 7.91
N HIS A 162 12.93 7.83 8.21
CA HIS A 162 13.17 6.45 7.78
C HIS A 162 12.70 6.19 6.34
N VAL A 163 11.63 6.82 5.86
CA VAL A 163 11.21 6.72 4.44
C VAL A 163 12.29 7.30 3.53
N GLU A 164 12.79 8.51 3.80
CA GLU A 164 13.91 9.10 3.05
C GLU A 164 15.15 8.21 3.10
N GLY A 165 15.49 7.67 4.28
CA GLY A 165 16.60 6.73 4.42
C GLY A 165 16.42 5.43 3.60
N ALA A 166 15.21 4.87 3.57
CA ALA A 166 14.90 3.69 2.78
C ALA A 166 15.10 3.96 1.29
N LEU A 167 14.51 5.02 0.75
CA LEU A 167 14.57 5.34 -0.68
C LEU A 167 15.99 5.67 -1.15
N ASN A 168 16.79 6.36 -0.32
CA ASN A 168 18.19 6.67 -0.62
C ASN A 168 19.09 5.43 -0.68
N GLU A 169 18.87 4.46 0.21
CA GLU A 169 19.62 3.19 0.28
C GLU A 169 19.12 2.16 -0.74
N SER A 170 17.82 2.07 -0.93
CA SER A 170 17.22 1.07 -1.80
C SER A 170 17.26 1.50 -3.26
N ARG A 171 16.97 2.77 -3.59
CA ARG A 171 16.82 3.27 -4.96
C ARG A 171 15.95 2.33 -5.81
N PRO A 172 14.68 2.15 -5.44
CA PRO A 172 13.80 1.17 -6.04
C PRO A 172 13.13 1.72 -7.31
N ASP A 173 12.70 0.83 -8.19
CA ASP A 173 11.92 1.19 -9.38
C ASP A 173 10.42 1.35 -9.06
N ILE A 174 9.98 0.87 -7.89
CA ILE A 174 8.61 1.00 -7.37
C ILE A 174 8.55 0.89 -5.83
N ILE A 175 7.65 1.66 -5.22
CA ILE A 175 7.28 1.57 -3.81
C ILE A 175 5.95 0.81 -3.68
N ILE A 176 5.91 -0.14 -2.74
CA ILE A 176 4.68 -0.76 -2.23
C ILE A 176 4.47 -0.20 -0.83
N TYR A 177 3.44 0.60 -0.63
CA TYR A 177 3.15 1.29 0.62
C TYR A 177 1.95 0.63 1.31
N ASN A 178 2.18 -0.07 2.42
CA ASN A 178 1.11 -0.58 3.26
C ASN A 178 0.73 0.48 4.31
N ALA A 179 -0.52 0.95 4.22
CA ALA A 179 -1.02 2.12 4.93
C ALA A 179 -2.07 1.74 5.99
N GLY A 180 -1.79 0.73 6.83
CA GLY A 180 -2.65 0.34 7.96
C GLY A 180 -3.02 1.53 8.87
N THR A 181 -4.22 1.55 9.43
CA THR A 181 -4.74 2.70 10.22
C THR A 181 -5.05 2.35 11.68
N ASP A 182 -4.60 1.18 12.13
CA ASP A 182 -4.62 0.75 13.54
C ASP A 182 -3.60 1.48 14.42
N ILE A 183 -2.68 2.24 13.82
CA ILE A 183 -1.88 3.23 14.54
C ILE A 183 -2.73 4.36 15.18
N LEU A 184 -4.00 4.47 14.80
CA LEU A 184 -4.94 5.50 15.27
C LEU A 184 -5.18 5.41 16.78
N ASP A 185 -5.14 6.56 17.46
CA ASP A 185 -5.50 6.68 18.87
C ASP A 185 -6.84 5.96 19.19
N GLY A 186 -6.84 5.17 20.26
CA GLY A 186 -7.98 4.36 20.69
C GLY A 186 -8.30 3.15 19.79
N ASP A 187 -7.41 2.74 18.88
CA ASP A 187 -7.60 1.48 18.14
C ASP A 187 -7.41 0.29 19.09
N PRO A 188 -8.30 -0.72 19.05
CA PRO A 188 -8.28 -1.82 20.01
C PRO A 188 -7.09 -2.77 19.86
N LEU A 189 -6.34 -2.73 18.74
CA LEU A 189 -5.24 -3.67 18.45
C LEU A 189 -3.89 -2.97 18.31
N GLY A 190 -3.80 -1.83 17.62
CA GLY A 190 -2.50 -1.22 17.28
C GLY A 190 -1.75 -0.51 18.42
N GLY A 191 -2.46 0.03 19.42
CA GLY A 191 -1.83 0.49 20.67
C GLY A 191 -0.97 1.76 20.61
N LEU A 192 -1.08 2.54 19.54
CA LEU A 192 -0.42 3.84 19.40
C LEU A 192 -1.42 4.98 19.59
N ALA A 193 -0.94 6.23 19.59
CA ALA A 193 -1.72 7.44 19.86
C ALA A 193 -1.67 8.45 18.69
N ILE A 194 -1.67 7.97 17.44
CA ILE A 194 -1.62 8.85 16.27
C ILE A 194 -3.01 9.44 16.03
N SER A 195 -3.10 10.76 15.82
CA SER A 195 -4.36 11.45 15.55
C SER A 195 -4.86 11.19 14.11
N PRO A 196 -6.14 11.42 13.81
CA PRO A 196 -6.64 11.41 12.43
C PRO A 196 -5.81 12.27 11.47
N GLN A 197 -5.34 13.44 11.94
CA GLN A 197 -4.51 14.34 11.16
C GLN A 197 -3.07 13.83 11.01
N GLY A 198 -2.57 13.07 11.99
CA GLY A 198 -1.30 12.36 11.92
C GLY A 198 -1.29 11.31 10.81
N ILE A 199 -2.38 10.54 10.64
CA ILE A 199 -2.52 9.58 9.53
C ILE A 199 -2.51 10.29 8.17
N VAL A 200 -3.26 11.39 8.02
CA VAL A 200 -3.26 12.18 6.77
C VAL A 200 -1.86 12.74 6.46
N LYS A 201 -1.14 13.25 7.46
CA LYS A 201 0.24 13.76 7.31
C LYS A 201 1.27 12.66 7.02
N ARG A 202 1.06 11.45 7.54
CA ARG A 202 1.90 10.27 7.25
C ARG A 202 1.80 9.93 5.77
N ASP A 203 0.59 9.76 5.26
CA ASP A 203 0.37 9.41 3.86
C ASP A 203 0.91 10.50 2.92
N GLU A 204 0.68 11.78 3.25
CA GLU A 204 1.30 12.92 2.58
C GLU A 204 2.83 12.82 2.54
N ALA A 205 3.47 12.55 3.68
CA ALA A 205 4.93 12.43 3.74
C ALA A 205 5.48 11.30 2.86
N VAL A 206 4.81 10.14 2.81
CA VAL A 206 5.22 9.01 1.95
C VAL A 206 5.07 9.38 0.47
N PHE A 207 3.95 9.98 0.06
CA PHE A 207 3.73 10.40 -1.33
C PHE A 207 4.65 11.55 -1.76
N MET A 208 4.95 12.51 -0.86
CA MET A 208 5.96 13.54 -1.11
C MET A 208 7.35 12.93 -1.34
N ALA A 209 7.78 11.97 -0.50
CA ALA A 209 9.05 11.29 -0.68
C ALA A 209 9.11 10.52 -2.01
N ALA A 210 8.08 9.71 -2.31
CA ALA A 210 7.96 9.00 -3.59
C ALA A 210 8.09 9.96 -4.79
N ARG A 211 7.41 11.10 -4.74
CA ARG A 211 7.48 12.16 -5.76
C ARG A 211 8.86 12.82 -5.87
N ASN A 212 9.48 13.17 -4.75
CA ASN A 212 10.79 13.81 -4.71
C ASN A 212 11.86 12.91 -5.36
N HIS A 213 11.79 11.61 -5.11
CA HIS A 213 12.65 10.59 -5.73
C HIS A 213 12.19 10.16 -7.14
N ARG A 214 11.00 10.58 -7.58
CA ARG A 214 10.35 10.22 -8.87
C ARG A 214 10.11 8.71 -9.03
N ILE A 215 9.68 8.06 -7.95
CA ILE A 215 9.41 6.62 -7.90
C ILE A 215 7.89 6.39 -7.91
N PRO A 216 7.35 5.53 -8.80
CA PRO A 216 5.96 5.09 -8.75
C PRO A 216 5.60 4.42 -7.41
N ILE A 217 4.40 4.68 -6.89
CA ILE A 217 3.94 4.19 -5.58
C ILE A 217 2.57 3.49 -5.68
N LEU A 218 2.52 2.20 -5.32
CA LEU A 218 1.28 1.46 -5.07
C LEU A 218 0.93 1.61 -3.59
N MET A 219 -0.20 2.24 -3.25
CA MET A 219 -0.73 2.24 -1.88
C MET A 219 -1.73 1.09 -1.70
N VAL A 220 -1.58 0.34 -0.63
CA VAL A 220 -2.52 -0.69 -0.17
C VAL A 220 -2.96 -0.37 1.25
N THR A 221 -4.17 -0.74 1.62
CA THR A 221 -4.75 -0.41 2.93
C THR A 221 -4.98 -1.66 3.77
N SER A 222 -4.42 -1.69 4.98
CA SER A 222 -4.45 -2.84 5.89
C SER A 222 -5.31 -2.56 7.13
N GLY A 223 -4.72 -2.58 8.32
CA GLY A 223 -5.38 -2.56 9.63
C GLY A 223 -6.16 -1.29 9.92
N GLY A 224 -6.69 -1.23 11.14
CA GLY A 224 -7.56 -0.17 11.63
C GLY A 224 -8.99 -0.65 11.74
N TYR A 225 -9.44 -0.68 12.99
CA TYR A 225 -10.60 -1.43 13.45
C TYR A 225 -11.66 -0.51 14.08
N GLN A 226 -11.49 0.80 13.89
CA GLN A 226 -12.43 1.83 14.33
C GLN A 226 -13.37 2.25 13.21
N LYS A 227 -14.65 2.52 13.54
CA LYS A 227 -15.66 3.00 12.56
C LYS A 227 -15.25 4.29 11.83
N ARG A 228 -14.41 5.14 12.45
CA ARG A 228 -13.91 6.40 11.87
C ARG A 228 -12.81 6.22 10.82
N THR A 229 -12.13 5.07 10.79
CA THR A 229 -11.04 4.75 9.86
C THR A 229 -11.40 5.03 8.40
N ALA A 230 -12.60 4.62 7.95
CA ALA A 230 -13.01 4.80 6.55
C ALA A 230 -13.11 6.27 6.13
N ARG A 231 -13.47 7.19 7.04
CA ARG A 231 -13.47 8.62 6.74
C ARG A 231 -12.05 9.18 6.69
N ILE A 232 -11.18 8.75 7.60
CA ILE A 232 -9.77 9.20 7.66
C ILE A 232 -9.00 8.79 6.40
N ILE A 233 -9.24 7.59 5.87
CA ILE A 233 -8.65 7.15 4.59
C ILE A 233 -9.16 8.01 3.42
N ALA A 234 -10.46 8.34 3.40
CA ALA A 234 -11.01 9.23 2.39
C ALA A 234 -10.43 10.65 2.49
N ASP A 235 -10.31 11.20 3.71
CA ASP A 235 -9.67 12.50 3.97
C ASP A 235 -8.20 12.52 3.54
N SER A 236 -7.48 11.40 3.74
CA SER A 236 -6.10 11.24 3.26
C SER A 236 -6.02 11.28 1.73
N ILE A 237 -6.84 10.50 1.03
CA ILE A 237 -6.90 10.49 -0.45
C ILE A 237 -7.29 11.88 -0.99
N LEU A 238 -8.22 12.59 -0.33
CA LEU A 238 -8.59 13.95 -0.68
C LEU A 238 -7.45 14.95 -0.44
N ASN A 239 -6.69 14.82 0.66
CA ASN A 239 -5.50 15.63 0.91
C ASN A 239 -4.43 15.42 -0.18
N LEU A 240 -4.14 14.15 -0.52
CA LEU A 240 -3.24 13.80 -1.60
C LEU A 240 -3.69 14.42 -2.93
N HIS A 241 -4.99 14.39 -3.26
CA HIS A 241 -5.48 15.05 -4.47
C HIS A 241 -5.35 16.58 -4.41
N ASN A 242 -5.71 17.21 -3.29
CA ASN A 242 -5.65 18.67 -3.12
C ASN A 242 -4.22 19.21 -3.24
N LEU A 243 -3.23 18.46 -2.74
CA LEU A 243 -1.80 18.73 -2.90
C LEU A 243 -1.26 18.32 -4.30
N ARG A 244 -2.14 17.81 -5.16
CA ARG A 244 -1.83 17.20 -6.47
C ARG A 244 -0.82 16.07 -6.40
N LEU A 245 -0.65 15.46 -5.23
CA LEU A 245 0.18 14.27 -4.99
C LEU A 245 -0.37 13.04 -5.72
N ILE A 246 -1.68 13.04 -6.02
CA ILE A 246 -2.33 12.15 -6.99
C ILE A 246 -3.21 12.95 -7.96
N ASP A 247 -3.29 12.52 -9.22
CA ASP A 247 -4.12 13.17 -10.23
C ASP A 247 -4.49 12.21 -11.38
N LYS A 248 -5.60 12.52 -12.06
CA LYS A 248 -6.11 11.80 -13.23
C LYS A 248 -5.21 11.94 -14.46
N GLU A 249 -4.61 13.11 -14.67
CA GLU A 249 -3.81 13.39 -15.88
C GLU A 249 -2.34 12.92 -15.77
N LEU A 250 -1.80 12.73 -14.56
CA LEU A 250 -0.43 12.24 -14.33
C LEU A 250 -0.18 10.85 -14.94
N ALA A 251 -1.24 10.03 -15.09
CA ALA A 251 -1.18 8.75 -15.80
C ALA A 251 -0.90 8.90 -17.33
N THR A 252 -0.95 10.11 -17.89
CA THR A 252 -0.86 10.38 -19.35
C THR A 252 0.22 11.36 -19.78
N SER A 253 0.65 12.29 -18.91
CA SER A 253 1.51 13.42 -19.32
C SER A 253 2.99 13.05 -19.49
N GLU A 254 3.54 12.13 -18.69
CA GLU A 254 4.95 11.72 -18.79
C GLU A 254 5.30 10.92 -20.05
N ALA A 255 4.29 10.40 -20.78
CA ALA A 255 4.50 9.72 -22.06
C ALA A 255 5.07 10.63 -23.17
N LYS A 256 5.21 11.94 -22.92
CA LYS A 256 5.72 12.94 -23.88
C LYS A 256 7.16 13.39 -23.64
N ASN A 257 7.79 13.06 -22.51
CA ASN A 257 9.21 13.36 -22.27
C ASN A 257 10.05 12.07 -22.40
N PRO A 258 11.06 12.02 -23.29
CA PRO A 258 11.88 10.83 -23.46
C PRO A 258 12.71 10.57 -22.20
N LYS A 259 12.54 9.36 -21.62
CA LYS A 259 13.39 8.87 -20.54
C LYS A 259 14.85 8.72 -21.03
N PRO A 260 15.86 8.82 -20.16
CA PRO A 260 17.22 8.43 -20.52
C PRO A 260 17.24 6.96 -21.00
N PRO A 261 18.12 6.61 -21.96
CA PRO A 261 18.11 5.30 -22.61
C PRO A 261 18.36 4.18 -21.60
N GLY A 262 17.34 3.36 -21.35
CA GLY A 262 17.41 2.24 -20.40
C GLY A 262 16.07 1.87 -19.76
N LEU A 263 15.13 2.83 -19.59
CA LEU A 263 13.78 2.51 -19.10
C LEU A 263 12.78 2.31 -20.25
N PRO A 264 12.01 1.20 -20.28
CA PRO A 264 11.01 0.95 -21.31
C PRO A 264 9.81 1.91 -21.20
N SER A 265 9.22 2.21 -22.37
CA SER A 265 8.18 3.23 -22.61
C SER A 265 6.78 2.87 -22.09
N HIS A 266 6.65 1.89 -21.19
CA HIS A 266 5.36 1.38 -20.70
C HIS A 266 5.23 1.36 -19.17
N CYS A 267 6.20 1.91 -18.45
CA CYS A 267 6.03 2.23 -17.03
C CYS A 267 5.13 3.48 -16.92
N CYS A 268 3.80 3.28 -17.01
CA CYS A 268 2.82 4.21 -16.45
C CYS A 268 3.16 4.43 -14.97
N VAL A 269 3.06 5.68 -14.51
CA VAL A 269 3.04 5.97 -13.08
C VAL A 269 1.86 5.23 -12.46
N LEU A 270 2.16 4.13 -11.77
CA LEU A 270 1.19 3.26 -11.13
C LEU A 270 0.92 3.76 -9.71
N GLU A 271 0.34 4.96 -9.58
CA GLU A 271 -0.29 5.48 -8.36
C GLU A 271 -1.56 4.68 -8.01
N ARG A 272 -1.48 3.35 -8.02
CA ARG A 272 -2.62 2.50 -7.75
C ARG A 272 -2.96 2.52 -6.26
N PHE A 273 -4.24 2.59 -5.94
CA PHE A 273 -4.77 2.31 -4.61
C PHE A 273 -5.47 0.97 -4.67
N ILE A 274 -5.08 0.00 -3.84
CA ILE A 274 -5.86 -1.22 -3.62
C ILE A 274 -6.52 -1.08 -2.25
N LEU A 275 -7.84 -0.87 -2.25
CA LEU A 275 -8.65 -0.82 -1.03
C LEU A 275 -9.02 -2.24 -0.57
N HIS A 276 -8.00 -3.05 -0.28
CA HIS A 276 -8.15 -4.40 0.27
C HIS A 276 -6.91 -4.81 1.07
N GLU A 277 -7.14 -5.62 2.10
CA GLU A 277 -6.10 -6.21 2.96
C GLU A 277 -5.39 -7.32 2.18
N ILE A 278 -4.05 -7.36 2.22
CA ILE A 278 -3.27 -8.46 1.65
C ILE A 278 -2.89 -9.37 2.82
N LEU A 279 -3.70 -10.42 3.02
CA LEU A 279 -3.48 -11.51 3.99
C LEU A 279 -2.50 -12.56 3.45
#